data_AF-A0A7S0SV35-F1
#
_entry.id   AF-A0A7S0SV35-F1
#
_cell.length_a   1.000
_cell.length_b   1.000
_cell.length_c   1.000
_cell.angle_alpha   90.00
_cell.angle_beta   90.00
_cell.angle_gamma   90.00
#
_symmetry.space_group_name_H-M   'P 1'
#
loop_
_entity.id
_entity.type
_entity.pdbx_description
1 polymer ?
#
loop_
_entity_poly.entity_id
_entity_poly.type
_entity_poly.pdbx_seq_one_letter_code
_entity_poly.pdbx_strand_id
1 'polypeptide(L)'
;AFCTTGVLLRRLASDAALAGTTHVFVDEVHERTVESDFLMMALRDLVRGGRRDRRRSGDDGSGRHSGGDGGGGSGGDGGGGGLKLVLMSATLDVAKMRRYFDGAPALSVPGRTHPVSVLYLEDALALTQHVVDPRADWAKGGGGSRGSGERERFRGKDNKQDEERAKAGAGFLPNDPAGVDGDG
;
A
#
# COMPACT_ATOMS: atom_id res chain seq x y z
N ALA A 1 6.06 19.77 9.65
CA ALA A 1 6.90 19.90 8.44
C ALA A 1 6.66 18.68 7.56
N PHE A 2 6.66 18.85 6.25
CA PHE A 2 6.60 17.74 5.30
C PHE A 2 8.01 17.40 4.82
N CYS A 3 8.30 16.12 4.67
CA CYS A 3 9.57 15.66 4.12
C CYS A 3 9.40 14.31 3.43
N THR A 4 10.33 13.96 2.56
CA THR A 4 10.37 12.62 1.95
C THR A 4 10.79 11.57 2.98
N THR A 5 10.44 10.31 2.71
CA THR A 5 10.84 9.14 3.50
C THR A 5 12.35 9.13 3.79
N GLY A 6 13.18 9.41 2.77
CA GLY A 6 14.64 9.41 2.91
C GLY A 6 15.18 10.47 3.87
N VAL A 7 14.57 11.66 3.93
CA VAL A 7 14.96 12.71 4.89
C VAL A 7 14.65 12.27 6.32
N LEU A 8 13.48 11.67 6.54
CA LEU A 8 13.10 11.15 7.86
C LEU A 8 13.97 9.97 8.29
N LEU A 9 14.32 9.06 7.38
CA LEU A 9 15.25 7.97 7.64
C LEU A 9 16.64 8.48 8.03
N ARG A 10 17.15 9.49 7.31
CA ARG A 10 18.42 10.14 7.67
C ARG A 10 18.36 10.79 9.05
N ARG A 11 17.24 11.42 9.40
CA ARG A 11 17.03 11.96 10.74
C ARG A 11 17.01 10.87 11.79
N LEU A 12 16.30 9.76 11.56
CA LEU A 12 16.26 8.61 12.48
C LEU A 12 17.64 7.99 12.71
N ALA A 13 18.52 8.01 11.70
CA ALA A 13 19.89 7.55 11.85
C ALA A 13 20.73 8.43 12.79
N SER A 14 20.48 9.75 12.83
CA SER A 14 21.15 10.68 13.74
C SER A 14 20.47 10.83 15.10
N ASP A 15 19.14 10.79 15.12
CA ASP A 15 18.27 10.98 16.28
C ASP A 15 17.19 9.90 16.27
N ALA A 16 17.53 8.75 16.86
CA ALA A 16 16.66 7.59 16.93
C ALA A 16 15.40 7.82 17.79
N ALA A 17 15.42 8.81 18.70
CA ALA A 17 14.28 9.14 19.54
C ALA A 17 13.29 10.09 18.85
N LEU A 18 13.68 10.70 17.72
CA LEU A 18 12.97 11.79 17.08
C LEU A 18 12.60 12.90 18.08
N ALA A 19 13.56 13.34 18.89
CA ALA A 19 13.36 14.34 19.92
C ALA A 19 12.66 15.60 19.36
N GLY A 20 11.68 16.10 20.11
CA GLY A 20 10.83 17.22 19.69
C GLY A 20 9.75 16.88 18.65
N THR A 21 9.67 15.64 18.16
CA THR A 21 8.59 15.19 17.28
C THR A 21 7.53 14.45 18.09
N THR A 22 6.30 14.94 18.07
CA THR A 22 5.19 14.33 18.81
C THR A 22 4.35 13.38 17.95
N HIS A 23 4.27 13.65 16.64
CA HIS A 23 3.46 12.89 15.70
C HIS A 23 4.22 12.72 14.37
N VAL A 24 4.15 11.53 13.79
CA VAL A 24 4.64 11.22 12.45
C VAL A 24 3.46 10.70 11.63
N PHE A 25 3.28 11.29 10.45
CA PHE A 25 2.32 10.85 9.44
C PHE A 25 3.13 10.26 8.28
N VAL A 26 2.85 9.00 7.93
CA VAL A 26 3.42 8.37 6.75
C VAL A 26 2.32 8.27 5.71
N ASP A 27 2.48 8.98 4.60
CA ASP A 27 1.51 9.03 3.52
C ASP A 27 1.83 8.00 2.43
N GLU A 28 0.83 7.68 1.61
CA GLU A 28 0.94 6.81 0.44
C GLU A 28 1.61 5.44 0.69
N VAL A 29 1.38 4.88 1.88
CA VAL A 29 1.99 3.58 2.25
C VAL A 29 1.53 2.41 1.37
N HIS A 30 0.51 2.61 0.51
CA HIS A 30 0.11 1.62 -0.48
C HIS A 30 1.08 1.45 -1.65
N GLU A 31 1.98 2.40 -1.89
CA GLU A 31 2.99 2.29 -2.95
C GLU A 31 4.03 1.19 -2.65
N ARG A 32 4.17 0.81 -1.37
CA ARG A 32 5.07 -0.27 -0.90
C ARG A 32 6.50 -0.16 -1.43
N THR A 33 7.04 1.06 -1.42
CA THR A 33 8.46 1.28 -1.70
C THR A 33 9.33 0.64 -0.61
N VAL A 34 10.57 0.27 -0.96
CA VAL A 34 11.50 -0.33 0.00
C VAL A 34 11.79 0.64 1.15
N GLU A 35 11.94 1.91 0.84
CA GLU A 35 12.20 2.98 1.80
C GLU A 35 11.03 3.16 2.76
N SER A 36 9.79 3.16 2.25
CA SER A 36 8.59 3.30 3.10
C SER A 36 8.42 2.10 4.03
N ASP A 37 8.65 0.89 3.53
CA ASP A 37 8.55 -0.33 4.33
C ASP A 37 9.60 -0.36 5.44
N PHE A 38 10.83 0.05 5.12
CA PHE A 38 11.90 0.19 6.11
C PHE A 38 11.60 1.28 7.14
N LEU A 39 11.09 2.44 6.70
CA LEU A 39 10.67 3.51 7.61
C LEU A 39 9.55 3.03 8.55
N MET A 40 8.55 2.32 8.03
CA MET A 40 7.46 1.76 8.84
C MET A 40 7.97 0.76 9.88
N MET A 41 8.95 -0.08 9.53
CA MET A 41 9.61 -0.98 10.49
C MET A 41 10.30 -0.20 11.61
N ALA A 42 11.14 0.79 11.26
CA ALA A 42 11.86 1.61 12.23
C ALA A 42 10.91 2.39 13.15
N LEU A 43 9.87 3.01 12.59
CA LEU A 43 8.86 3.75 13.36
C LEU A 43 8.03 2.83 14.26
N ARG A 44 7.69 1.62 13.81
CA ARG A 44 7.02 0.61 14.63
C ARG A 44 7.86 0.25 15.85
N ASP A 45 9.14 0.01 15.66
CA ASP A 45 10.05 -0.32 16.75
C ASP A 45 10.22 0.84 17.73
N LEU A 46 10.26 2.09 17.23
CA LEU A 46 10.30 3.27 18.07
C LEU A 46 9.03 3.44 18.93
N VAL A 47 7.84 3.27 18.33
CA VAL A 47 6.55 3.32 19.05
C VAL A 47 6.41 2.21 20.09
N ARG A 48 7.07 1.07 19.87
CA ARG A 48 7.14 -0.04 20.85
C ARG A 48 8.18 0.19 21.94
N GLY A 49 9.35 0.71 21.57
CA GLY A 49 10.48 0.96 22.45
C GLY A 49 10.22 2.05 23.47
N GLY A 50 9.55 3.14 23.06
CA GLY A 50 9.14 4.23 23.96
C GLY A 50 8.18 3.79 25.08
N ARG A 51 7.56 2.61 24.97
CA ARG A 51 6.73 2.01 26.03
C ARG A 51 7.53 1.21 27.07
N ARG A 52 8.77 0.82 26.78
CA ARG A 52 9.63 0.04 27.70
C ARG A 52 10.45 0.91 28.64
N ASP A 53 10.95 2.04 28.15
CA ASP A 53 11.88 2.88 28.93
C ASP A 53 11.17 3.59 30.09
N ARG A 54 9.89 3.95 29.91
CA ARG A 54 9.07 4.60 30.93
C ARG A 54 8.72 3.71 32.12
N ARG A 55 8.94 2.39 32.04
CA ARG A 55 8.76 1.45 33.15
C ARG A 55 10.02 1.28 34.01
N ARG A 56 11.19 1.77 33.57
CA ARG A 56 12.46 1.67 34.32
C ARG A 56 12.80 2.89 35.17
N SER A 57 12.14 4.03 34.96
CA SER A 57 12.38 5.24 35.77
C SER A 57 11.53 5.33 37.05
N GLY A 58 10.94 4.22 37.53
CA GLY A 58 10.07 4.21 38.72
C GLY A 58 10.30 3.02 39.64
N ASP A 59 11.55 2.56 39.82
CA ASP A 59 11.90 1.53 40.80
C ASP A 59 12.96 2.06 41.78
N ASP A 60 12.51 2.85 42.74
CA ASP A 60 13.12 3.05 44.05
C ASP A 60 12.34 2.25 45.11
N GLY A 61 12.49 0.92 45.06
CA GLY A 61 12.51 0.00 46.20
C GLY A 61 11.48 0.15 47.33
N SER A 62 10.54 -0.80 47.41
CA SER A 62 10.30 -1.64 48.61
C SER A 62 9.03 -2.47 48.46
N GLY A 63 9.04 -3.69 49.02
CA GLY A 63 7.80 -4.40 49.39
C GLY A 63 7.55 -5.72 48.68
N ARG A 64 7.93 -6.81 49.35
CA ARG A 64 7.31 -8.14 49.19
C ARG A 64 5.79 -8.01 49.37
N HIS A 65 4.98 -8.74 48.60
CA HIS A 65 3.94 -9.67 49.06
C HIS A 65 3.26 -10.38 47.88
N SER A 66 2.73 -11.55 48.23
CA SER A 66 2.16 -12.65 47.46
C SER A 66 0.75 -12.42 46.90
N GLY A 67 0.45 -13.13 45.80
CA GLY A 67 -0.88 -13.66 45.48
C GLY A 67 -1.77 -12.79 44.58
N GLY A 68 -2.44 -13.44 43.63
CA GLY A 68 -3.58 -12.87 42.91
C GLY A 68 -3.58 -13.18 41.42
N ASP A 69 -4.18 -14.30 41.04
CA ASP A 69 -4.71 -14.52 39.70
C ASP A 69 -5.76 -13.44 39.39
N GLY A 70 -5.60 -12.78 38.24
CA GLY A 70 -6.62 -11.88 37.73
C GLY A 70 -6.14 -10.93 36.65
N GLY A 71 -6.75 -11.01 35.47
CA GLY A 71 -6.98 -9.83 34.65
C GLY A 71 -6.38 -9.84 33.24
N GLY A 72 -7.25 -9.54 32.27
CA GLY A 72 -6.89 -9.12 30.92
C GLY A 72 -7.92 -8.18 30.33
N GLY A 73 -8.44 -7.24 31.14
CA GLY A 73 -9.13 -6.06 30.62
C GLY A 73 -8.11 -5.12 29.98
N SER A 74 -8.34 -4.71 28.73
CA SER A 74 -7.50 -3.75 28.03
C SER A 74 -8.42 -2.73 27.34
N GLY A 75 -8.28 -1.42 27.56
CA GLY A 75 -7.28 -0.70 28.33
C GLY A 75 -7.66 0.78 28.28
N GLY A 76 -7.72 1.40 29.45
CA GLY A 76 -7.99 2.82 29.63
C GLY A 76 -6.84 3.68 29.08
N ASP A 77 -7.28 4.73 28.41
CA ASP A 77 -6.54 5.92 28.02
C ASP A 77 -5.77 6.52 29.23
N GLY A 78 -4.45 6.63 29.09
CA GLY A 78 -3.54 7.21 30.08
C GLY A 78 -2.48 8.02 29.36
N GLY A 79 -2.75 9.32 29.19
CA GLY A 79 -1.93 10.27 28.46
C GLY A 79 -0.55 10.54 29.07
N GLY A 80 0.42 10.85 28.19
CA GLY A 80 1.68 11.52 28.55
C GLY A 80 2.93 10.99 27.85
N GLY A 81 3.28 11.55 26.67
CA GLY A 81 4.67 11.65 26.19
C GLY A 81 5.24 10.57 25.26
N GLY A 82 4.41 9.85 24.48
CA GLY A 82 4.90 8.90 23.46
C GLY A 82 4.74 9.44 22.04
N LEU A 83 5.66 9.08 21.13
CA LEU A 83 5.52 9.35 19.69
C LEU A 83 4.23 8.71 19.18
N LYS A 84 3.41 9.47 18.46
CA LYS A 84 2.21 8.96 17.78
C LYS A 84 2.49 8.76 16.30
N LEU A 85 2.06 7.63 15.76
CA LEU A 85 2.22 7.27 14.36
C LEU A 85 0.85 7.18 13.69
N VAL A 86 0.69 7.86 12.56
CA VAL A 86 -0.48 7.78 11.69
C VAL A 86 -0.02 7.31 10.31
N LEU A 87 -0.69 6.30 9.78
CA LEU A 87 -0.45 5.80 8.42
C LEU A 87 -1.64 6.19 7.56
N MET A 88 -1.37 6.84 6.44
CA MET A 88 -2.37 7.32 5.49
C MET A 88 -2.20 6.59 4.16
N SER A 89 -3.32 6.24 3.55
CA SER A 89 -3.33 5.53 2.27
C SER A 89 -4.71 5.53 1.64
N ALA A 90 -4.74 5.50 0.29
CA ALA A 90 -5.96 5.35 -0.50
C ALA A 90 -6.48 3.90 -0.59
N THR A 91 -5.59 2.92 -0.77
CA THR A 91 -5.98 1.55 -1.18
C THR A 91 -5.40 0.43 -0.31
N LEU A 92 -4.93 0.76 0.88
CA LEU A 92 -4.23 -0.18 1.77
C LEU A 92 -5.12 -1.31 2.28
N ASP A 93 -4.58 -2.52 2.34
CA ASP A 93 -5.18 -3.62 3.07
C ASP A 93 -5.10 -3.34 4.58
N VAL A 94 -6.20 -2.82 5.11
CA VAL A 94 -6.34 -2.46 6.52
C VAL A 94 -6.10 -3.66 7.43
N ALA A 95 -6.59 -4.87 7.08
CA ALA A 95 -6.44 -6.03 7.94
C ALA A 95 -4.96 -6.42 8.11
N LYS A 96 -4.20 -6.39 7.02
CA LYS A 96 -2.75 -6.62 7.04
C LYS A 96 -2.02 -5.60 7.91
N MET A 97 -2.34 -4.32 7.74
CA MET A 97 -1.65 -3.25 8.45
C MET A 97 -2.00 -3.18 9.92
N ARG A 98 -3.25 -3.47 10.29
CA ARG A 98 -3.64 -3.65 11.68
C ARG A 98 -2.85 -4.78 12.34
N ARG A 99 -2.71 -5.93 11.66
CA ARG A 99 -1.89 -7.04 12.17
C ARG A 99 -0.42 -6.65 12.31
N TYR A 100 0.12 -5.94 11.33
CA TYR A 100 1.49 -5.44 11.40
C TYR A 100 1.66 -4.43 12.55
N PHE A 101 0.70 -3.55 12.84
CA PHE A 101 0.80 -2.58 13.93
C PHE A 101 0.06 -3.02 15.21
N ASP A 102 0.13 -4.32 15.56
CA ASP A 102 -0.35 -4.86 16.85
C ASP A 102 -1.83 -4.58 17.16
N GLY A 103 -2.69 -4.70 16.15
CA GLY A 103 -4.13 -4.46 16.27
C GLY A 103 -4.54 -2.99 16.23
N ALA A 104 -3.64 -2.09 15.80
CA ALA A 104 -3.87 -0.65 15.72
C ALA A 104 -5.26 -0.27 15.19
N PRO A 105 -5.88 0.81 15.72
CA PRO A 105 -7.17 1.26 15.23
C PRO A 105 -7.07 1.68 13.75
N ALA A 106 -8.16 1.48 13.02
CA ALA A 106 -8.28 1.91 11.64
C ALA A 106 -9.50 2.79 11.47
N LEU A 107 -9.34 3.85 10.69
CA LEU A 107 -10.40 4.77 10.29
C LEU A 107 -10.50 4.71 8.77
N SER A 108 -11.72 4.50 8.26
CA SER A 108 -12.00 4.59 6.82
C SER A 108 -12.69 5.93 6.56
N VAL A 109 -12.16 6.70 5.62
CA VAL A 109 -12.76 7.95 5.15
C VAL A 109 -13.31 7.70 3.76
N PRO A 110 -14.64 7.81 3.54
CA PRO A 110 -15.22 7.62 2.21
C PRO A 110 -14.62 8.61 1.21
N GLY A 111 -14.18 8.09 0.07
CA GLY A 111 -13.74 8.93 -1.05
C GLY A 111 -14.92 9.67 -1.67
N ARG A 112 -14.63 10.80 -2.33
CA ARG A 112 -15.54 11.42 -3.28
C ARG A 112 -14.89 11.37 -4.65
N THR A 113 -15.62 10.89 -5.64
CA THR A 113 -15.15 10.82 -7.04
C THR A 113 -16.12 11.58 -7.92
N HIS A 114 -15.59 12.30 -8.90
CA HIS A 114 -16.38 12.79 -10.02
C HIS A 114 -16.45 11.70 -11.09
N PRO A 115 -17.53 11.62 -11.89
CA PRO A 115 -17.58 10.68 -13.01
C PRO A 115 -16.43 10.98 -13.97
N VAL A 116 -15.64 9.94 -14.28
CA VAL A 116 -14.54 9.99 -15.24
C VAL A 116 -14.85 8.99 -16.33
N SER A 117 -14.83 9.43 -17.59
CA SER A 117 -15.00 8.54 -18.75
C SER A 117 -13.73 7.72 -18.96
N VAL A 118 -13.88 6.39 -19.04
CA VAL A 118 -12.79 5.48 -19.40
C VAL A 118 -12.79 5.34 -20.91
N LEU A 119 -11.67 5.68 -21.55
CA LEU A 119 -11.42 5.47 -22.96
C LEU A 119 -10.31 4.44 -23.11
N TYR A 120 -10.47 3.51 -24.04
CA TYR A 120 -9.47 2.50 -24.37
C TYR A 120 -8.60 2.96 -25.55
N LEU A 121 -7.62 2.14 -25.93
CA LEU A 121 -6.67 2.50 -26.98
C LEU A 121 -7.38 2.73 -28.32
N GLU A 122 -8.35 1.88 -28.65
CA GLU A 122 -9.21 1.99 -29.83
C GLU A 122 -9.95 3.32 -29.89
N ASP A 123 -10.50 3.79 -28.76
CA ASP A 123 -11.16 5.08 -28.65
C ASP A 123 -10.16 6.21 -28.87
N ALA A 124 -8.99 6.12 -28.25
CA ALA A 124 -7.93 7.12 -28.41
C ALA A 124 -7.46 7.22 -29.86
N LEU A 125 -7.24 6.09 -30.55
CA LEU A 125 -6.88 6.06 -31.97
C LEU A 125 -7.98 6.65 -32.84
N ALA A 126 -9.24 6.30 -32.59
CA ALA A 126 -10.40 6.84 -33.31
C ALA A 126 -10.59 8.34 -33.07
N LEU A 127 -10.39 8.81 -31.84
CA LEU A 127 -10.55 10.23 -31.49
C LEU A 127 -9.41 11.09 -32.03
N THR A 128 -8.18 10.59 -31.97
CA THR A 128 -6.99 11.35 -32.38
C THR A 128 -6.68 11.21 -33.87
N GLN A 129 -7.26 10.22 -34.55
CA GLN A 129 -6.89 9.82 -35.91
C GLN A 129 -5.36 9.59 -36.03
N HIS A 130 -4.75 9.08 -34.95
CA HIS A 130 -3.31 8.87 -34.89
C HIS A 130 -2.89 7.80 -35.89
N VAL A 131 -1.98 8.17 -36.80
CA VAL A 131 -1.38 7.26 -37.78
C VAL A 131 0.03 6.94 -37.32
N VAL A 132 0.33 5.65 -37.16
CA VAL A 132 1.68 5.17 -36.86
C VAL A 132 2.55 5.32 -38.10
N ASP A 133 3.66 6.06 -38.00
CA ASP A 133 4.68 6.09 -39.06
C ASP A 133 5.45 4.75 -39.05
N PRO A 134 5.33 3.91 -40.08
CA PRO A 134 6.03 2.63 -40.16
C PRO A 134 7.56 2.76 -40.27
N ARG A 135 8.08 3.97 -40.52
CA ARG A 135 9.52 4.26 -40.55
C ARG A 135 10.06 4.77 -39.22
N ALA A 136 9.21 4.99 -38.22
CA ALA A 136 9.67 5.38 -36.90
C ALA A 136 10.53 4.26 -36.29
N ASP A 137 11.57 4.67 -35.56
CA ASP A 137 12.52 3.80 -34.85
C ASP A 137 11.84 2.88 -33.81
N TRP A 138 10.65 3.26 -33.35
CA TRP A 138 9.81 2.48 -32.43
C TRP A 138 8.72 1.63 -33.12
N ALA A 139 8.51 1.77 -34.44
CA ALA A 139 7.49 1.02 -35.16
C ALA A 139 7.98 -0.39 -35.52
N LYS A 140 7.31 -1.43 -35.01
CA LYS A 140 7.55 -2.82 -35.43
C LYS A 140 6.92 -3.07 -36.81
N GLY A 141 7.61 -2.70 -37.88
CA GLY A 141 7.21 -3.08 -39.23
C GLY A 141 7.70 -2.18 -40.35
N GLY A 142 8.96 -2.35 -40.75
CA GLY A 142 9.49 -1.82 -42.00
C GLY A 142 10.63 -2.70 -42.51
N GLY A 143 10.33 -3.65 -43.39
CA GLY A 143 11.34 -4.53 -43.98
C GLY A 143 12.42 -3.74 -44.74
N GLY A 144 13.67 -3.87 -44.30
CA GLY A 144 14.88 -3.43 -44.99
C GLY A 144 15.95 -4.52 -44.93
N SER A 145 16.44 -4.90 -46.11
CA SER A 145 17.31 -6.04 -46.45
C SER A 145 18.53 -6.32 -45.55
N ARG A 146 18.66 -7.60 -45.15
CA ARG A 146 19.88 -8.43 -45.01
C ARG A 146 21.17 -7.75 -44.49
N GLY A 147 21.36 -7.79 -43.18
CA GLY A 147 22.67 -7.93 -42.56
C GLY A 147 22.90 -9.40 -42.20
N SER A 148 23.89 -10.04 -42.83
CA SER A 148 24.39 -11.37 -42.48
C SER A 148 24.98 -11.33 -41.06
N GLY A 149 24.22 -11.80 -40.08
CA GLY A 149 24.65 -11.92 -38.70
C GLY A 149 23.96 -13.12 -38.07
N GLU A 150 24.67 -14.22 -38.08
CA GLU A 150 24.39 -15.50 -37.41
C GLU A 150 23.65 -15.30 -36.08
N ARG A 151 22.42 -15.82 -35.97
CA ARG A 151 21.70 -15.92 -34.71
C ARG A 151 21.33 -17.38 -34.46
N GLU A 152 21.98 -17.92 -33.44
CA GLU A 152 21.71 -19.21 -32.83
C GLU A 152 20.22 -19.40 -32.54
N ARG A 153 19.72 -20.59 -32.90
CA ARG A 153 18.37 -21.04 -32.61
C ARG A 153 18.24 -21.39 -31.13
N PHE A 154 17.69 -20.48 -30.33
CA PHE A 154 17.15 -20.84 -29.02
C PHE A 154 15.69 -21.29 -29.17
N ARG A 155 15.46 -22.59 -29.07
CA ARG A 155 14.15 -23.24 -29.15
C ARG A 155 13.48 -23.22 -27.78
N GLY A 156 12.68 -22.18 -27.51
CA GLY A 156 11.78 -22.14 -26.36
C GLY A 156 10.54 -23.01 -26.62
N LYS A 157 10.30 -23.98 -25.74
CA LYS A 157 9.15 -24.90 -25.81
C LYS A 157 7.88 -24.17 -25.36
N ASP A 158 6.83 -24.26 -26.17
CA ASP A 158 5.48 -23.86 -25.81
C ASP A 158 5.00 -24.64 -24.59
N ASN A 159 4.65 -23.94 -23.50
CA ASN A 159 3.92 -24.54 -22.39
C ASN A 159 2.49 -23.98 -22.40
N LYS A 160 1.57 -24.73 -23.01
CA LYS A 160 0.13 -24.52 -22.92
C LYS A 160 -0.33 -24.89 -21.52
N GLN A 161 -0.43 -23.93 -20.60
CA GLN A 161 -1.14 -24.15 -19.33
C GLN A 161 -1.68 -22.90 -18.61
N ASP A 162 -1.45 -21.68 -19.12
CA ASP A 162 -1.88 -20.46 -18.41
C ASP A 162 -3.22 -19.86 -18.90
N GLU A 163 -3.94 -20.54 -19.79
CA GLU A 163 -5.19 -20.03 -20.40
C GLU A 163 -6.47 -20.36 -19.60
N GLU A 164 -6.38 -21.19 -18.55
CA GLU A 164 -7.58 -21.69 -17.83
C GLU A 164 -7.86 -20.97 -16.50
N ARG A 165 -7.00 -20.03 -16.05
CA ARG A 165 -7.17 -19.35 -14.75
C ARG A 165 -7.89 -18.00 -14.82
N ALA A 166 -8.23 -17.51 -16.01
CA ALA A 166 -8.93 -16.23 -16.22
C ALA A 166 -10.47 -16.33 -16.23
N LYS A 167 -11.05 -17.53 -16.09
CA LYS A 167 -12.52 -17.75 -16.13
C LYS A 167 -13.20 -17.98 -14.78
N ALA A 168 -12.49 -17.81 -13.66
CA ALA A 168 -13.08 -17.89 -12.32
C ALA A 168 -12.96 -16.53 -11.61
N GLY A 169 -13.90 -15.61 -11.86
CA GLY A 169 -13.91 -14.33 -11.15
C GLY A 169 -14.95 -13.29 -11.58
N ALA A 170 -15.66 -13.47 -12.69
CA ALA A 170 -16.70 -12.55 -13.14
C ALA A 170 -18.10 -13.13 -12.89
N GLY A 171 -18.49 -13.19 -11.62
CA GLY A 171 -19.88 -13.34 -11.21
C GLY A 171 -20.45 -11.96 -10.87
N PHE A 172 -20.83 -11.19 -11.90
CA PHE A 172 -21.65 -9.98 -11.73
C PHE A 172 -22.96 -10.18 -12.51
N LEU A 173 -24.04 -9.75 -11.88
CA LEU A 173 -25.45 -10.08 -12.10
C LEU A 173 -25.96 -9.72 -13.50
N PRO A 174 -26.94 -10.46 -14.07
CA PRO A 174 -27.66 -10.01 -15.24
C PRO A 174 -28.59 -8.82 -14.90
N ASN A 175 -28.51 -7.79 -15.73
CA ASN A 175 -29.49 -6.70 -15.82
C ASN A 175 -30.81 -7.25 -16.39
N ASP A 176 -31.93 -7.02 -15.70
CA ASP A 176 -33.27 -7.04 -16.31
C ASP A 176 -33.66 -5.61 -16.72
N PRO A 177 -33.99 -5.37 -18.01
CA PRO A 177 -34.56 -4.11 -18.45
C PRO A 177 -36.10 -4.14 -18.41
N ALA A 178 -36.68 -3.10 -17.82
CA ALA A 178 -37.99 -2.50 -18.12
C ALA A 178 -39.23 -3.41 -18.28
N GLY A 179 -40.15 -3.29 -17.32
CA GLY A 179 -41.57 -3.60 -17.50
C GLY A 179 -42.42 -2.44 -16.96
N VAL A 180 -42.83 -1.54 -17.85
CA VAL A 180 -43.98 -0.65 -17.68
C VAL A 180 -45.07 -1.22 -18.58
N ASP A 181 -46.22 -1.53 -18.00
CA ASP A 181 -47.59 -1.69 -18.54
C ASP A 181 -48.38 -2.34 -17.37
N GLY A 182 -49.56 -1.93 -16.89
CA GLY A 182 -50.71 -1.26 -17.47
C GLY A 182 -51.96 -2.04 -16.99
N ASP A 183 -52.94 -1.34 -16.41
CA ASP A 183 -54.33 -1.73 -16.11
C ASP A 183 -54.69 -2.88 -15.14
N GLY A 184 -55.70 -2.60 -14.30
CA GLY A 184 -56.47 -3.58 -13.53
C GLY A 184 -56.89 -3.13 -12.14
#